data_AF-A0A1I3PQM0-F1
#
_entry.id   AF-A0A1I3PQM0-F1
#
_cell.length_a   1.000
_cell.length_b   1.000
_cell.length_c   1.000
_cell.angle_alpha   90.00
_cell.angle_beta   90.00
_cell.angle_gamma   90.00
#
_symmetry.space_group_name_H-M   'P 1'
#
loop_
_entity.id
_entity.type
_entity.pdbx_description
1 polymer ?
#
loop_
_entity_poly.entity_id
_entity_poly.type
_entity_poly.pdbx_seq_one_letter_code
_entity_poly.pdbx_strand_id
1 'polypeptide(L)' 'MVGTLQMRRLEENLERLRAELVQSVNGEYSRLLDPHVLPLSQQLDQYIVEYYKLKDQLQIP' A
#
# COMPACT_ATOMS: atom_id res chain seq x y z
N MET A 1 -3.34 22.75 -4.28
CA MET A 1 -2.79 21.44 -4.70
C MET A 1 -3.27 20.36 -3.73
N VAL A 2 -4.53 19.93 -3.85
CA VAL A 2 -5.13 18.93 -2.95
C VAL A 2 -4.66 17.52 -3.30
N GLY A 3 -4.46 17.23 -4.60
CA GLY A 3 -4.01 15.90 -5.05
C GLY A 3 -2.59 15.53 -4.64
N THR A 4 -1.65 16.48 -4.51
CA THR A 4 -0.29 16.18 -4.00
C THR A 4 -0.27 15.85 -2.51
N LEU A 5 -1.17 16.43 -1.72
CA LEU A 5 -1.35 16.11 -0.29
C LEU A 5 -1.99 14.74 -0.09
N GLN A 6 -2.97 14.39 -0.93
CA GLN A 6 -3.57 13.05 -0.93
C GLN A 6 -2.57 11.98 -1.36
N MET A 7 -1.75 12.26 -2.38
CA MET A 7 -0.71 11.35 -2.86
C MET A 7 0.33 11.05 -1.77
N ARG A 8 0.83 12.09 -1.07
CA ARG A 8 1.78 11.91 0.05
C ARG A 8 1.21 11.05 1.17
N ARG A 9 -0.04 11.27 1.57
CA ARG A 9 -0.69 10.44 2.60
C ARG A 9 -0.78 8.98 2.17
N LEU A 10 -1.03 8.75 0.88
CA LEU A 10 -1.16 7.41 0.33
C LEU A 10 0.21 6.70 0.28
N GLU A 11 1.27 7.42 -0.07
CA GLU A 11 2.67 6.95 0.01
C GLU A 11 3.09 6.63 1.45
N GLU A 12 2.73 7.48 2.42
CA GLU A 12 3.00 7.24 3.85
C GLU A 12 2.28 5.98 4.37
N ASN A 13 1.00 5.81 3.99
CA ASN A 13 0.23 4.62 4.36
C ASN A 13 0.78 3.35 3.71
N LEU A 14 1.21 3.42 2.44
CA LEU A 14 1.86 2.32 1.74
C LEU A 14 3.15 1.89 2.43
N GLU A 15 4.01 2.83 2.79
CA GLU A 15 5.29 2.50 3.44
C GLU A 15 5.06 1.92 4.84
N ARG A 16 4.07 2.43 5.61
CA ARG A 16 3.69 1.84 6.89
C ARG A 16 3.21 0.39 6.72
N LEU A 17 2.30 0.15 5.78
CA LEU A 17 1.75 -1.18 5.55
C LEU A 17 2.82 -2.17 5.06
N ARG A 18 3.75 -1.69 4.22
CA ARG A 18 4.92 -2.44 3.78
C ARG A 18 5.82 -2.81 4.95
N ALA A 19 6.10 -1.88 5.86
CA ALA A 19 6.89 -2.16 7.06
C ALA A 19 6.21 -3.20 7.96
N GLU A 20 4.90 -3.10 8.17
CA GLU A 20 4.12 -4.06 8.95
C GLU A 20 4.10 -5.46 8.32
N LEU A 21 3.95 -5.56 6.99
CA LEU A 21 4.05 -6.81 6.25
C LEU A 21 5.45 -7.44 6.37
N VAL A 22 6.50 -6.63 6.18
CA VAL A 22 7.89 -7.10 6.31
C VAL A 22 8.17 -7.60 7.73
N GLN A 23 7.67 -6.91 8.76
CA GLN A 23 7.82 -7.34 10.15
C GLN A 23 7.01 -8.61 10.46
N SER A 24 5.78 -8.71 9.96
CA SER A 24 4.89 -9.85 10.20
C SER A 24 5.44 -11.13 9.56
N VAL A 25 5.98 -11.00 8.34
CA VAL A 25 6.58 -12.11 7.60
C VAL A 25 8.01 -12.39 8.08
N ASN A 26 8.70 -11.41 8.69
CA ASN A 26 10.08 -11.52 9.18
C ASN A 26 11.07 -12.11 8.15
N GLY A 27 10.81 -11.89 6.85
CA GLY A 27 11.59 -12.48 5.76
C GLY A 27 11.36 -13.99 5.52
N GLU A 28 10.47 -14.64 6.27
CA GLU A 28 10.14 -16.05 6.10
C GLU A 28 8.96 -16.23 5.15
N TYR A 29 9.23 -16.75 3.94
CA TYR A 29 8.20 -17.07 2.94
C TYR A 29 7.07 -17.96 3.47
N SER A 30 7.36 -18.84 4.43
CA SER A 30 6.37 -19.70 5.09
C SER A 30 5.28 -18.92 5.82
N ARG A 31 5.56 -17.69 6.26
CA ARG A 31 4.61 -16.81 6.94
C ARG A 31 3.71 -16.04 5.97
N LEU A 32 3.93 -16.13 4.66
CA LEU A 32 2.99 -15.58 3.66
C LEU A 32 1.62 -16.27 3.70
N LEU A 33 1.58 -17.50 4.22
CA LEU A 33 0.35 -18.26 4.44
C LEU A 33 -0.30 -17.94 5.80
N ASP A 34 0.30 -17.05 6.60
CA ASP A 34 -0.27 -16.65 7.87
C ASP A 34 -1.63 -15.94 7.62
N PRO A 35 -2.69 -16.34 8.34
CA PRO A 35 -4.02 -15.73 8.20
C PRO A 35 -4.03 -14.21 8.35
N HIS A 36 -3.05 -13.63 9.04
CA HIS A 36 -2.92 -12.18 9.24
C HIS A 36 -2.27 -11.46 8.05
N VAL A 37 -1.54 -12.17 7.17
CA VAL A 37 -0.88 -11.57 6.01
C VAL A 37 -1.86 -11.32 4.86
N LEU A 38 -2.86 -12.20 4.67
CA LEU A 38 -3.84 -12.06 3.58
C LEU A 38 -4.63 -10.72 3.65
N PRO A 39 -5.19 -10.30 4.81
CA PRO A 39 -5.84 -9.00 4.94
C PRO A 39 -4.90 -7.82 4.64
N LEU A 40 -3.64 -7.91 5.06
CA LEU A 40 -2.64 -6.87 4.82
C LEU A 40 -2.29 -6.78 3.33
N SER A 41 -2.14 -7.90 2.63
CA SER A 41 -1.94 -7.92 1.18
C SER A 41 -3.12 -7.31 0.42
N GLN A 42 -4.35 -7.61 0.84
CA GLN A 42 -5.55 -7.02 0.22
C GLN A 42 -5.63 -5.50 0.42
N GLN A 43 -5.24 -5.00 1.59
CA GLN A 43 -5.14 -3.55 1.83
C GLN A 43 -4.05 -2.90 0.98
N LEU A 44 -2.92 -3.58 0.78
CA LEU A 44 -1.85 -3.10 -0.09
C LEU A 44 -2.34 -2.96 -1.54
N ASP A 45 -3.03 -3.97 -2.06
CA ASP A 45 -3.59 -3.95 -3.41
C ASP A 45 -4.58 -2.79 -3.59
N GLN A 46 -5.41 -2.52 -2.58
CA GLN A 46 -6.34 -1.38 -2.59
C GLN A 46 -5.60 -0.05 -2.68
N TYR A 47 -4.57 0.17 -1.86
CA TYR A 47 -3.78 1.39 -1.92
C TYR A 47 -3.03 1.54 -3.24
N ILE A 48 -2.53 0.46 -3.84
CA ILE A 48 -1.90 0.53 -5.16
C ILE A 48 -2.91 0.99 -6.21
N VAL A 49 -4.14 0.45 -6.20
CA VAL A 49 -5.19 0.87 -7.13
C VAL A 49 -5.57 2.35 -6.93
N GLU A 50 -5.69 2.80 -5.68
CA GLU A 50 -5.97 4.21 -5.38
C GLU A 50 -4.84 5.14 -5.81
N TYR A 51 -3.58 4.73 -5.62
CA TYR A 51 -2.41 5.46 -6.08
C TYR A 51 -2.44 5.67 -7.59
N TYR A 52 -2.67 4.60 -8.35
CA TYR A 52 -2.72 4.70 -9.81
C TYR A 52 -3.91 5.53 -10.30
N LYS A 53 -5.07 5.44 -9.65
CA LYS A 53 -6.22 6.31 -9.94
C LYS A 53 -5.91 7.78 -9.69
N LEU A 54 -5.30 8.11 -8.55
CA LEU A 54 -4.89 9.48 -8.22
C LEU A 54 -3.81 9.99 -9.17
N LYS A 55 -2.86 9.12 -9.55
CA LYS A 55 -1.81 9.46 -10.51
C LYS A 55 -2.38 9.76 -11.89
N ASP A 56 -3.33 8.96 -12.36
CA ASP A 56 -4.05 9.18 -13.62
C ASP A 56 -4.85 10.50 -13.59
N GLN A 57 -5.55 10.76 -12.49
CA GLN A 57 -6.28 12.02 -12.26
C GLN A 57 -5.38 13.26 -12.14
N LEU A 58 -4.12 13.09 -11.72
CA LEU A 58 -3.12 14.15 -11.65
C LEU A 58 -2.34 14.32 -12.96
N GLN A 59 -2.32 13.28 -13.81
CA GLN A 59 -1.83 13.31 -15.19
C GLN A 59 -2.97 13.69 -16.15
N ILE A 60 -3.55 14.89 -15.99
CA ILE A 60 -4.35 15.50 -17.06
C ILE A 60 -3.36 16.17 -18.03
N PRO A 61 -3.45 15.96 -19.36
CA PRO A 61 -2.72 16.75 -20.35
C PRO A 61 -3.04 18.25 -20.29
#